data_AF-A0A397W563-F1
#
_entry.id   AF-A0A397W563-F1
#
_cell.length_a   1.000
_cell.length_b   1.000
_cell.length_c   1.000
_cell.angle_alpha   90.00
_cell.angle_beta   90.00
_cell.angle_gamma   90.00
#
_symmetry.space_group_name_H-M   'P 1'
#
loop_
_entity.id
_entity.type
_entity.pdbx_description
1 polymer ?
#
loop_
_entity_poly.entity_id
_entity_poly.type
_entity_poly.pdbx_seq_one_letter_code
_entity_poly.pdbx_strand_id
1 'polypeptide(L)'
;MNLHCSQASITDLIEKFKYYVQLEKYRIHGLTQSTETSQYMIVLDFYNNKQNPSMEHLCDPQKKTQEIGSRDKNIDDCIKEFQLKATAYEKVIEWIPFDRLINIKTIGKGGFGTVYSSVWLDGKRIIEGDNSVGYVRFRNKSCMVALKTLPGPQTISSSFLNE
;
A
#
# COMPACT_ATOMS: atom_id res chain seq x y z
N MET A 1 -33.73 -4.36 8.72
CA MET A 1 -32.51 -4.73 9.46
C MET A 1 -31.36 -3.89 8.91
N ASN A 2 -30.69 -3.16 9.81
CA ASN A 2 -29.97 -1.93 9.51
C ASN A 2 -28.64 -2.13 8.76
N LEU A 3 -28.49 -1.42 7.64
CA LEU A 3 -27.30 -1.30 6.78
C LEU A 3 -26.17 -0.43 7.37
N HIS A 4 -26.11 -0.25 8.71
CA HIS A 4 -25.12 0.63 9.34
C HIS A 4 -23.72 0.02 9.53
N CYS A 5 -23.53 -1.26 9.15
CA CYS A 5 -22.28 -2.00 9.41
C CYS A 5 -21.20 -1.80 8.33
N SER A 6 -21.56 -1.42 7.09
CA SER A 6 -20.59 -1.30 5.99
C SER A 6 -19.72 -0.05 6.08
N GLN A 7 -20.26 1.06 6.60
CA GLN A 7 -19.58 2.35 6.62
C GLN A 7 -18.62 2.50 7.82
N ALA A 8 -18.93 1.90 8.97
CA ALA A 8 -18.00 1.83 10.10
C ALA A 8 -16.77 0.98 9.80
N SER A 9 -16.94 -0.06 8.97
CA SER A 9 -15.84 -0.97 8.58
C SER A 9 -14.83 -0.34 7.63
N ILE A 10 -15.24 0.58 6.74
CA ILE A 10 -14.33 1.21 5.78
C ILE A 10 -13.50 2.31 6.44
N THR A 11 -14.08 3.04 7.40
CA THR A 11 -13.39 4.08 8.17
C THR A 11 -12.26 3.49 9.03
N ASP A 12 -12.54 2.42 9.78
CA ASP A 12 -11.52 1.72 10.60
C ASP A 12 -10.36 1.19 9.75
N LEU A 13 -10.66 0.67 8.56
CA LEU A 13 -9.64 0.28 7.58
C LEU A 13 -8.77 1.47 7.16
N ILE A 14 -9.39 2.60 6.81
CA ILE A 14 -8.68 3.81 6.39
C ILE A 14 -7.80 4.34 7.53
N GLU A 15 -8.30 4.36 8.76
CA GLU A 15 -7.53 4.79 9.94
C GLU A 15 -6.32 3.90 10.18
N LYS A 16 -6.49 2.58 10.12
CA LYS A 16 -5.38 1.62 10.22
C LYS A 16 -4.37 1.81 9.11
N PHE A 17 -4.83 1.99 7.87
CA PHE A 17 -3.95 2.26 6.75
C PHE A 17 -3.13 3.54 6.97
N LYS A 18 -3.78 4.63 7.40
CA LYS A 18 -3.13 5.90 7.75
C LYS A 18 -2.09 5.70 8.85
N TYR A 19 -2.40 4.94 9.88
CA TYR A 19 -1.46 4.59 10.95
C TYR A 19 -0.23 3.86 10.40
N TYR A 20 -0.40 2.84 9.56
CA TYR A 20 0.72 2.11 8.96
C TYR A 20 1.61 2.99 8.09
N VAL A 21 1.03 3.92 7.32
CA VAL A 21 1.81 4.88 6.51
C VAL A 21 2.61 5.83 7.41
N GLN A 22 2.03 6.30 8.51
CA GLN A 22 2.68 7.21 9.47
C GLN A 22 3.81 6.57 10.28
N LEU A 23 3.76 5.27 10.53
CA LEU A 23 4.82 4.59 11.27
C LEU A 23 6.19 4.66 10.55
N GLU A 24 6.19 4.86 9.23
CA GLU A 24 7.38 4.85 8.36
C GLU A 24 8.33 3.64 8.57
N LYS A 25 7.84 2.59 9.24
CA LYS A 25 8.61 1.38 9.57
C LYS A 25 8.91 0.56 8.33
N TYR A 26 7.98 0.56 7.37
CA TYR A 26 8.08 -0.16 6.11
C TYR A 26 7.68 0.75 4.97
N ARG A 27 8.27 0.54 3.79
CA ARG A 27 7.81 1.21 2.57
C ARG A 27 6.50 0.59 2.10
N ILE A 28 5.44 1.39 2.12
CA ILE A 28 4.11 1.02 1.65
C ILE A 28 3.95 1.47 0.20
N HIS A 29 3.50 0.55 -0.66
CA HIS A 29 3.24 0.83 -2.07
C HIS A 29 1.76 1.10 -2.34
N GLY A 30 0.86 0.51 -1.54
CA GLY A 30 -0.55 0.61 -1.86
C GLY A 30 -1.49 -0.26 -1.05
N LEU A 31 -2.74 -0.22 -1.49
CA LEU A 31 -3.83 -1.09 -1.03
C LEU A 31 -4.25 -2.02 -2.15
N THR A 32 -4.72 -3.21 -1.75
CA THR A 32 -5.38 -4.16 -2.64
C THR A 32 -6.56 -4.81 -1.92
N GLN A 33 -7.48 -5.40 -2.67
CA GLN A 33 -8.59 -6.18 -2.12
C GLN A 33 -8.61 -7.55 -2.78
N SER A 34 -8.56 -8.61 -1.97
CA SER A 34 -8.70 -9.97 -2.47
C SER A 34 -10.02 -10.14 -3.21
N THR A 35 -9.97 -10.60 -4.45
CA THR A 35 -11.17 -10.97 -5.21
C THR A 35 -11.86 -12.21 -4.66
N GLU A 36 -11.14 -13.03 -3.89
CA GLU A 36 -11.66 -14.28 -3.31
C GLU A 36 -12.34 -14.04 -1.97
N THR A 37 -11.72 -13.24 -1.10
CA THR A 37 -12.18 -13.06 0.29
C THR A 37 -12.75 -11.68 0.57
N SER A 38 -12.70 -10.76 -0.39
CA SER A 38 -13.04 -9.34 -0.21
C SER A 38 -12.21 -8.62 0.88
N GLN A 39 -11.17 -9.28 1.38
CA GLN A 39 -10.29 -8.78 2.42
C GLN A 39 -9.32 -7.76 1.83
N TYR A 40 -9.26 -6.59 2.45
CA TYR A 40 -8.26 -5.58 2.11
C TYR A 40 -6.92 -5.91 2.74
N MET A 41 -5.86 -5.60 1.98
CA MET A 41 -4.47 -5.83 2.35
C MET A 41 -3.61 -4.62 2.00
N ILE A 42 -2.60 -4.38 2.83
CA ILE A 42 -1.53 -3.43 2.54
C ILE A 42 -0.44 -4.14 1.74
N VAL A 43 0.03 -3.51 0.67
CA VAL A 43 1.19 -3.94 -0.10
C VAL A 43 2.42 -3.16 0.35
N LEU A 44 3.44 -3.85 0.85
CA LEU A 44 4.68 -3.26 1.36
C LEU A 44 5.92 -4.00 0.84
N ASP A 45 7.08 -3.35 0.92
CA ASP A 45 8.36 -3.98 0.61
C ASP A 45 8.64 -5.19 1.52
N PHE A 46 9.24 -6.24 0.94
CA PHE A 46 9.61 -7.44 1.69
C PHE A 46 10.81 -7.24 2.64
N TYR A 47 11.68 -6.28 2.31
CA TYR A 47 12.86 -5.92 3.08
C TYR A 47 12.89 -4.41 3.33
N ASN A 48 13.26 -4.00 4.55
CA ASN A 48 13.59 -2.62 4.87
C ASN A 48 14.95 -2.25 4.29
N ASN A 49 15.00 -1.97 2.98
CA ASN A 49 16.14 -1.24 2.46
C ASN A 49 15.87 0.24 2.76
N LYS A 50 16.40 0.74 3.89
CA LYS A 50 16.51 2.18 4.14
C LYS A 50 17.45 2.74 3.06
N GLN A 51 16.92 3.04 1.88
CA GLN A 51 17.62 3.95 0.99
C GLN A 51 17.48 5.33 1.60
N ASN A 52 18.60 5.97 1.92
CA ASN A 52 18.62 7.36 2.41
C ASN A 52 18.01 8.24 1.32
N PRO A 53 16.84 8.86 1.55
CA PRO A 53 16.28 9.77 0.58
C PRO A 53 16.90 11.14 0.82
N SER A 54 18.11 11.37 0.33
CA SER A 54 18.58 12.74 0.15
C SER A 54 17.97 13.29 -1.13
N MET A 55 16.78 13.90 -0.99
CA MET A 55 16.41 15.22 -1.51
C MET A 55 14.94 15.30 -1.92
N GLU A 56 14.24 16.14 -1.16
CA GLU A 56 13.05 16.88 -1.57
C GLU A 56 13.38 17.69 -2.83
N HIS A 57 12.40 17.81 -3.73
CA HIS A 57 12.46 18.48 -5.04
C HIS A 57 12.86 17.59 -6.22
N LEU A 58 12.02 16.61 -6.53
CA LEU A 58 11.60 16.43 -7.92
C LEU A 58 10.18 15.83 -7.93
N CYS A 59 9.16 16.65 -8.17
CA CYS A 59 7.84 16.26 -8.68
C CYS A 59 7.73 16.86 -10.09
N ASP A 60 7.55 16.07 -11.15
CA ASP A 60 6.19 15.89 -11.65
C ASP A 60 5.83 14.41 -11.83
N PRO A 61 4.94 13.83 -11.02
CA PRO A 61 4.32 12.56 -11.40
C PRO A 61 3.46 12.90 -12.62
N GLN A 62 3.77 12.34 -13.79
CA GLN A 62 2.86 12.47 -14.93
C GLN A 62 1.45 12.14 -14.42
N LYS A 63 0.59 13.17 -14.42
CA LYS A 63 -0.81 13.15 -13.97
C LYS A 63 -1.66 12.30 -14.93
N LYS A 64 -1.27 11.05 -15.16
CA LYS A 64 -2.28 10.01 -15.31
C LYS A 64 -2.70 9.71 -13.89
N THR A 65 -3.74 10.42 -13.45
CA THR A 65 -4.67 9.86 -12.48
C THR A 65 -4.96 8.46 -13.01
N GLN A 66 -4.40 7.42 -12.37
CA GLN A 66 -4.92 6.08 -12.60
C GLN A 66 -6.43 6.23 -12.42
N GLU A 67 -7.23 5.84 -13.40
CA GLU A 67 -8.68 5.78 -13.18
C GLU A 67 -8.87 4.83 -12.00
N ILE A 68 -9.16 5.39 -10.83
CA ILE A 68 -9.13 4.60 -9.61
C ILE A 68 -10.29 3.62 -9.68
N GLY A 69 -9.96 2.34 -9.49
CA GLY A 69 -10.84 1.19 -9.71
C GLY A 69 -10.96 0.30 -8.47
N SER A 70 -10.95 0.88 -7.26
CA SER A 70 -11.14 0.09 -6.04
C SER A 70 -12.60 -0.32 -5.82
N ARG A 71 -13.52 0.20 -6.64
CA ARG A 71 -14.98 0.05 -6.50
C ARG A 71 -15.57 0.72 -5.24
N ASP A 72 -14.74 1.32 -4.37
CA ASP A 72 -15.14 2.04 -3.17
C ASP A 72 -14.59 3.47 -3.18
N LYS A 73 -15.49 4.45 -3.30
CA LYS A 73 -15.12 5.86 -3.41
C LYS A 73 -14.31 6.38 -2.21
N ASN A 74 -14.52 5.84 -1.00
CA ASN A 74 -13.79 6.31 0.18
C ASN A 74 -12.32 5.86 0.14
N ILE A 75 -12.07 4.65 -0.38
CA ILE A 75 -10.72 4.15 -0.62
C ILE A 75 -10.07 4.97 -1.73
N ASP A 76 -10.80 5.24 -2.81
CA ASP A 76 -10.30 6.04 -3.92
C ASP A 76 -9.88 7.44 -3.47
N ASP A 77 -10.71 8.09 -2.67
CA ASP A 77 -10.45 9.44 -2.16
C ASP A 77 -9.31 9.44 -1.13
N CYS A 78 -9.20 8.39 -0.30
CA CYS A 78 -8.04 8.19 0.59
C CYS A 78 -6.73 8.05 -0.21
N ILE A 79 -6.71 7.24 -1.26
CA ILE A 79 -5.52 7.06 -2.11
C ILE A 79 -5.14 8.38 -2.79
N LYS A 80 -6.10 9.12 -3.35
CA LYS A 80 -5.86 10.46 -3.92
C LYS A 80 -5.24 11.41 -2.90
N GLU A 81 -5.73 11.40 -1.66
CA GLU A 81 -5.18 12.23 -0.58
C GLU A 81 -3.68 11.96 -0.39
N PHE A 82 -3.28 10.68 -0.35
CA PHE A 82 -1.87 10.31 -0.25
C PHE A 82 -1.06 10.65 -1.50
N GLN A 83 -1.62 10.45 -2.68
CA GLN A 83 -0.96 10.81 -3.95
C GLN A 83 -0.69 12.32 -4.04
N LEU A 84 -1.62 13.16 -3.59
CA LEU A 84 -1.45 14.61 -3.53
C LEU A 84 -0.39 15.05 -2.52
N LYS A 85 -0.22 14.29 -1.44
CA LYS A 85 0.77 14.54 -0.38
C LYS A 85 2.13 13.90 -0.65
N ALA A 86 2.27 13.09 -1.70
CA ALA A 86 3.51 12.38 -2.00
C ALA A 86 4.64 13.36 -2.36
N THR A 87 5.73 13.33 -1.59
CA THR A 87 6.90 14.20 -1.78
C THR A 87 7.98 13.57 -2.68
N ALA A 88 7.85 12.29 -3.01
CA ALA A 88 8.79 11.56 -3.86
C ALA A 88 8.07 10.55 -4.77
N TYR A 89 8.57 10.37 -6.00
CA TYR A 89 8.01 9.42 -6.98
C TYR A 89 7.87 8.01 -6.44
N GLU A 90 8.79 7.60 -5.57
CA GLU A 90 8.85 6.26 -5.00
C GLU A 90 7.90 6.06 -3.80
N LYS A 91 7.41 7.16 -3.20
CA LYS A 91 6.49 7.19 -2.05
C LYS A 91 5.02 7.30 -2.47
N VAL A 92 4.73 7.31 -3.77
CA VAL A 92 3.36 7.37 -4.28
C VAL A 92 2.60 6.11 -3.90
N ILE A 93 1.49 6.28 -3.18
CA ILE A 93 0.55 5.21 -2.82
C ILE A 93 -0.37 4.90 -4.00
N GLU A 94 -0.58 3.63 -4.31
CA GLU A 94 -1.39 3.16 -5.43
C GLU A 94 -2.53 2.23 -4.98
N TRP A 95 -3.60 2.20 -5.77
CA TRP A 95 -4.49 1.04 -5.78
C TRP A 95 -3.84 -0.04 -6.65
N ILE A 96 -3.67 -1.23 -6.09
CA ILE A 96 -3.02 -2.35 -6.77
C ILE A 96 -4.10 -3.41 -7.06
N PRO A 97 -4.51 -3.58 -8.33
CA PRO A 97 -5.46 -4.62 -8.69
C PRO A 97 -4.92 -5.99 -8.26
N PHE A 98 -5.77 -6.79 -7.63
CA PHE A 98 -5.35 -8.03 -6.99
C PHE A 98 -4.83 -9.08 -7.98
N ASP A 99 -5.33 -9.07 -9.21
CA ASP A 99 -4.87 -9.91 -10.32
C ASP A 99 -3.44 -9.57 -10.81
N ARG A 100 -2.89 -8.42 -10.40
CA ARG A 100 -1.46 -8.06 -10.63
C ARG A 100 -0.53 -8.64 -9.56
N LEU A 101 -1.09 -9.32 -8.55
CA LEU A 101 -0.36 -10.00 -7.48
C LEU A 101 -0.43 -11.51 -7.70
N ILE A 102 0.70 -12.12 -8.05
CA ILE A 102 0.78 -13.55 -8.37
C ILE A 102 1.65 -14.31 -7.39
N ASN A 103 1.54 -15.64 -7.39
CA ASN A 103 2.32 -16.53 -6.52
C ASN A 103 2.16 -16.18 -5.03
N ILE A 104 0.93 -15.84 -4.62
CA ILE A 104 0.60 -15.48 -3.24
C ILE A 104 0.81 -16.70 -2.34
N LYS A 105 1.70 -16.58 -1.35
CA LYS A 105 2.00 -17.64 -0.38
C LYS A 105 1.99 -17.08 1.04
N THR A 106 1.28 -17.74 1.95
CA THR A 106 1.30 -17.41 3.37
C THR A 106 2.70 -17.62 3.94
N ILE A 107 3.25 -16.60 4.59
CA ILE A 107 4.57 -16.66 5.23
C ILE A 107 4.51 -16.43 6.74
N GLY A 108 3.37 -15.98 7.26
CA GLY A 108 3.15 -15.83 8.69
C GLY A 108 1.68 -15.57 9.00
N LYS A 109 1.21 -16.10 10.13
CA LYS A 109 -0.13 -15.84 10.66
C LYS A 109 -0.02 -15.65 12.17
N GLY A 110 -0.62 -14.59 12.68
CA GLY A 110 -0.63 -14.28 14.10
C GLY A 110 -1.88 -13.50 14.50
N GLY A 111 -1.92 -13.03 15.76
CA GLY A 111 -3.02 -12.23 16.27
C GLY A 111 -3.27 -10.95 15.47
N PHE A 112 -2.24 -10.43 14.80
CA PHE A 112 -2.25 -9.18 14.05
C PHE A 112 -2.58 -9.31 12.57
N GLY A 113 -3.05 -10.49 12.14
CA GLY A 113 -3.39 -10.80 10.76
C GLY A 113 -2.46 -11.83 10.13
N THR A 114 -2.64 -12.00 8.82
CA THR A 114 -1.84 -12.90 7.97
C THR A 114 -0.95 -12.08 7.06
N VAL A 115 0.30 -12.54 6.91
CA VAL A 115 1.27 -11.98 5.98
C VAL A 115 1.51 -12.99 4.87
N TYR A 116 1.46 -12.50 3.63
CA TYR A 116 1.76 -13.26 2.43
C TYR A 116 2.97 -12.67 1.72
N SER A 117 3.72 -13.52 1.05
CA SER A 117 4.63 -13.12 -0.03
C SER A 117 3.88 -13.14 -1.36
N SER A 118 4.23 -12.23 -2.26
CA SER A 118 3.67 -12.17 -3.61
C SER A 118 4.67 -11.56 -4.57
N VAL A 119 4.51 -11.85 -5.87
CA VAL A 119 5.16 -11.08 -6.95
C VAL A 119 4.17 -10.05 -7.46
N TRP A 120 4.55 -8.78 -7.45
CA TRP A 120 3.79 -7.69 -8.06
C TRP A 120 4.27 -7.47 -9.49
N LEU A 121 3.39 -7.71 -10.46
CA LEU A 121 3.68 -7.69 -11.89
C LEU A 121 3.93 -6.29 -12.46
N ASP A 122 3.40 -5.24 -11.85
CA ASP A 122 3.71 -3.87 -12.29
C ASP A 122 5.00 -3.35 -11.69
N GLY A 123 5.51 -4.01 -10.65
CA GLY A 123 6.68 -3.60 -9.90
C GLY A 123 6.56 -2.24 -9.22
N LYS A 124 7.62 -1.87 -8.51
CA LYS A 124 7.70 -0.61 -7.74
C LYS A 124 8.33 0.53 -8.53
N ARG A 125 8.00 1.74 -8.11
CA ARG A 125 8.59 3.00 -8.59
C ARG A 125 9.99 3.17 -8.04
N ILE A 126 10.96 3.40 -8.93
CA ILE A 126 12.38 3.56 -8.61
C ILE A 126 12.85 4.90 -9.13
N ILE A 127 13.70 5.55 -8.33
CA ILE A 127 14.57 6.64 -8.76
C ILE A 127 16.00 6.08 -8.73
N GLU A 128 16.74 6.24 -9.82
CA GLU A 128 18.14 5.84 -9.91
C GLU A 128 18.97 7.00 -10.46
N GLY A 129 20.24 7.06 -10.07
CA GLY A 129 21.18 8.10 -10.47
C GLY A 129 21.74 8.86 -9.28
N ASP A 130 22.55 9.87 -9.58
CA ASP A 130 23.16 10.76 -8.61
C ASP A 130 23.29 12.18 -9.19
N ASN A 131 23.87 13.10 -8.42
CA ASN A 131 24.02 14.49 -8.82
C ASN A 131 24.96 14.69 -10.03
N SER A 132 25.78 13.70 -10.39
CA SER A 132 26.72 13.75 -11.51
C SER A 132 26.11 13.30 -12.83
N VAL A 133 25.25 12.28 -12.80
CA VAL A 133 24.59 11.72 -14.00
C VAL A 133 23.13 12.15 -14.17
N GLY A 134 22.55 12.77 -13.14
CA GLY A 134 21.13 13.08 -13.08
C GLY A 134 20.27 11.89 -12.66
N TYR A 135 19.01 12.16 -12.33
CA TYR A 135 18.08 11.14 -11.84
C TYR A 135 17.12 10.68 -12.94
N VAL A 136 16.97 9.37 -13.06
CA VAL A 136 15.97 8.73 -13.92
C VAL A 136 14.87 8.10 -13.07
N ARG A 137 13.63 8.19 -13.57
CA ARG A 137 12.46 7.58 -12.93
C ARG A 137 11.93 6.47 -13.80
N PHE A 138 11.76 5.28 -13.22
CA PHE A 138 11.18 4.15 -13.94
C PHE A 138 10.45 3.22 -12.98
N ARG A 139 9.73 2.25 -13.56
CA ARG A 139 9.04 1.20 -12.82
C ARG A 139 9.75 -0.13 -13.08
N ASN A 140 9.99 -0.90 -12.04
CA ASN A 140 10.59 -2.22 -12.20
C ASN A 140 9.61 -3.18 -12.92
N LYS A 141 10.12 -4.15 -13.68
CA LYS A 141 9.28 -5.07 -14.48
C LYS A 141 8.44 -6.04 -13.62
N SER A 142 8.92 -6.38 -12.44
CA SER A 142 8.19 -7.11 -11.40
C SER A 142 9.02 -7.08 -10.11
N CYS A 143 8.39 -7.14 -8.94
CA CYS A 143 9.14 -7.26 -7.69
C CYS A 143 8.41 -8.10 -6.64
N MET A 144 9.17 -8.67 -5.70
CA MET A 144 8.59 -9.33 -4.54
C MET A 144 8.07 -8.29 -3.55
N VAL A 145 6.88 -8.52 -3.02
CA VAL A 145 6.20 -7.68 -2.04
C VAL A 145 5.61 -8.55 -0.93
N ALA A 146 5.38 -7.94 0.22
CA ALA A 146 4.59 -8.53 1.30
C ALA A 146 3.16 -7.96 1.26
N LEU A 147 2.18 -8.83 1.46
CA LEU A 147 0.77 -8.47 1.64
C LEU A 147 0.41 -8.71 3.10
N LYS A 148 -0.04 -7.67 3.81
CA LYS A 148 -0.53 -7.81 5.19
C LYS A 148 -2.02 -7.57 5.23
N THR A 149 -2.79 -8.53 5.75
CA THR A 149 -4.24 -8.33 5.97
C THR A 149 -4.48 -7.24 7.00
N LEU A 150 -5.40 -6.34 6.70
CA LEU A 150 -5.95 -5.45 7.71
C LEU A 150 -7.05 -6.17 8.48
N PRO A 151 -7.08 -6.12 9.83
CA PRO A 151 -8.15 -6.74 10.59
C PRO A 151 -9.48 -6.12 10.17
N GLY A 152 -10.43 -6.97 9.77
CA GLY A 152 -11.79 -6.54 9.50
C GLY A 152 -12.52 -6.09 10.78
N PRO A 153 -13.76 -5.58 10.64
CA PRO A 153 -14.52 -4.92 11.70
C PRO A 153 -14.81 -5.83 12.93
N GLN A 154 -14.57 -7.14 12.84
CA GLN A 154 -14.81 -8.08 13.93
C GLN A 154 -13.56 -8.46 14.74
N THR A 155 -12.40 -7.89 14.44
CA THR A 155 -11.11 -8.35 15.01
C THR A 155 -10.29 -7.23 15.65
N ILE A 156 -10.94 -6.25 16.29
CA ILE A 156 -10.22 -5.28 17.14
C ILE A 156 -10.11 -5.88 18.54
N SER A 157 -9.06 -6.69 18.77
CA SER A 157 -8.60 -6.97 20.13
C SER A 157 -7.68 -5.84 20.56
N SER A 158 -7.77 -5.38 21.81
CA SER A 158 -6.89 -4.35 22.39
C SER A 158 -5.41 -4.71 22.37
N SER A 159 -5.07 -5.97 22.09
CA SER A 159 -3.69 -6.41 21.85
C SER A 159 -3.08 -5.81 20.57
N PHE A 160 -3.88 -5.26 19.64
CA PHE A 160 -3.40 -4.67 18.38
C PHE A 160 -2.48 -3.45 18.53
N LEU A 161 -2.54 -2.74 19.66
CA LEU A 161 -1.87 -1.45 19.85
C LEU A 161 -0.56 -1.53 20.64
N ASN A 162 -0.19 -2.70 21.17
CA ASN A 162 0.88 -2.85 22.17
C ASN A 162 2.06 -3.75 21.74
N GLU A 163 2.41 -3.85 20.44
CA GLU A 163 3.60 -4.58 19.97
C GLU A 163 4.57 -3.72 19.14
#